data_AF-A0AAV5YXJ3-F1
#
_entry.id   AF-A0AAV5YXJ3-F1
#
_cell.length_a   1.000
_cell.length_b   1.000
_cell.length_c   1.000
_cell.angle_alpha   90.00
_cell.angle_beta   90.00
_cell.angle_gamma   90.00
#
_symmetry.space_group_name_H-M   'P 1'
#
loop_
_entity.id
_entity.type
_entity.pdbx_description
1 polymer ?
#
loop_
_entity_poly.entity_id
_entity_poly.type
_entity_poly.pdbx_seq_one_letter_code
_entity_poly.pdbx_strand_id
1 'polypeptide(L)'
;MLHLEWFGDPRPMTIRLAAACLLGWAATTNYTNHAAIIPLLMTELGFGPVQAGVLSMVFFVTLGVSCVPAGLLSDRFGPTGVGTAGIVAVFAS
;
A
#
# COMPACT_ATOMS: atom_id res chain seq x y z
N MET A 1 23.18 36.33 17.76
CA MET A 1 22.25 35.38 18.43
C MET A 1 20.88 35.50 17.79
N LEU A 2 20.75 35.18 16.49
CA LEU A 2 19.53 35.35 15.68
C LEU A 2 19.55 34.32 14.52
N HIS A 3 19.49 33.03 14.83
CA HIS A 3 19.52 31.96 13.81
C HIS A 3 18.80 30.66 14.25
N LEU A 4 17.78 30.74 15.11
CA LEU A 4 17.15 29.54 15.70
C LEU A 4 15.61 29.52 15.73
N GLU A 5 14.92 30.50 15.15
CA GLU A 5 13.43 30.56 15.20
C GLU A 5 12.74 30.20 13.86
N TRP A 6 13.50 29.82 12.82
CA TRP A 6 12.97 29.52 11.48
C TRP A 6 12.55 28.05 11.26
N PHE A 7 12.66 27.19 12.28
CA PHE A 7 12.08 25.85 12.21
C PHE A 7 10.60 25.96 12.56
N GLY A 8 9.78 26.24 11.54
CA GLY A 8 8.34 26.05 11.63
C GLY A 8 8.03 24.68 12.25
N ASP A 9 7.00 24.65 13.10
CA ASP A 9 6.62 23.47 13.87
C ASP A 9 6.81 22.17 13.06
N PRO A 10 7.69 21.24 13.47
CA PRO A 10 8.01 20.02 12.72
C PRO A 10 6.95 18.91 12.90
N ARG A 11 6.04 19.06 13.86
CA ARG A 11 4.93 18.13 14.14
C ARG A 11 4.14 17.68 12.90
N PRO A 12 3.72 18.55 11.95
CA PRO A 12 3.00 18.13 10.76
C PRO A 12 3.87 17.32 9.78
N MET A 13 5.19 17.54 9.73
CA MET A 13 6.08 16.74 8.87
C MET A 13 6.30 15.34 9.44
N THR A 14 6.53 15.23 10.76
CA THR A 14 6.69 13.94 11.45
C THR A 14 5.43 13.08 11.36
N ILE A 15 4.24 13.69 11.50
CA ILE A 15 2.96 12.99 11.37
C ILE A 15 2.78 12.45 9.94
N ARG A 16 3.10 13.24 8.90
CA ARG A 16 3.01 12.80 7.50
C ARG A 16 3.98 11.66 7.19
N LEU A 17 5.21 11.73 7.71
CA LEU A 17 6.19 10.66 7.59
C LEU A 17 5.73 9.39 8.31
N ALA A 18 5.23 9.51 9.55
CA ALA A 18 4.70 8.37 10.29
C ALA A 18 3.53 7.71 9.55
N ALA A 19 2.61 8.50 8.99
CA ALA A 19 1.51 8.00 8.17
C ALA A 19 2.01 7.27 6.91
N ALA A 20 3.02 7.82 6.21
CA ALA A 20 3.62 7.16 5.06
C ALA A 20 4.30 5.84 5.43
N CYS A 21 5.02 5.80 6.56
CA CYS A 21 5.63 4.57 7.08
C CYS A 21 4.59 3.53 7.47
N LEU A 22 3.50 3.93 8.12
CA LEU A 22 2.40 3.04 8.49
C LEU A 22 1.69 2.48 7.26
N LEU A 23 1.45 3.31 6.23
CA LEU A 23 0.88 2.86 4.96
C LEU A 23 1.79 1.86 4.24
N GLY A 24 3.10 2.16 4.20
CA GLY A 24 4.11 1.24 3.69
C GLY A 24 4.06 -0.10 4.43
N TRP A 25 4.11 -0.07 5.77
CA TRP A 25 4.07 -1.27 6.59
C TRP A 25 2.79 -2.09 6.41
N ALA A 26 1.62 -1.43 6.36
CA ALA A 26 0.34 -2.09 6.13
C ALA A 26 0.31 -2.79 4.76
N ALA A 27 0.79 -2.11 3.71
CA ALA A 27 0.88 -2.68 2.36
C ALA A 27 1.82 -3.89 2.32
N THR A 28 3.02 -3.79 2.92
CA THR A 28 3.97 -4.89 2.96
C THR A 28 3.43 -6.09 3.72
N THR A 29 2.76 -5.86 4.86
CA THR A 29 2.19 -6.92 5.69
C THR A 29 1.07 -7.65 4.96
N ASN A 30 0.19 -6.92 4.26
CA ASN A 30 -0.88 -7.51 3.47
C ASN A 30 -0.34 -8.40 2.35
N TYR A 31 0.66 -7.90 1.62
CA TYR A 31 1.33 -8.65 0.58
C TYR A 31 2.04 -9.91 1.13
N THR A 32 2.80 -9.82 2.23
CA THR A 32 3.53 -10.99 2.76
C THR A 32 2.61 -12.05 3.35
N ASN A 33 1.46 -11.65 3.91
CA ASN A 33 0.48 -12.59 4.46
C ASN A 33 -0.15 -13.48 3.38
N HIS A 34 -0.12 -13.07 2.11
CA HIS A 34 -0.60 -13.84 0.96
C HIS A 34 -0.02 -15.26 0.94
N ALA A 35 1.30 -15.40 1.17
CA ALA A 35 1.98 -16.68 1.11
C ALA A 35 1.47 -17.69 2.15
N ALA A 36 1.09 -17.22 3.34
CA ALA A 36 0.57 -18.07 4.41
C ALA A 36 -0.89 -18.50 4.18
N ILE A 37 -1.66 -17.68 3.46
CA ILE A 37 -3.10 -17.89 3.22
C ILE A 37 -3.39 -18.79 2.02
N ILE A 38 -2.50 -18.81 1.02
CA ILE A 38 -2.61 -19.67 -0.17
C ILE A 38 -2.93 -21.15 0.14
N PRO A 39 -2.21 -21.85 1.04
CA PRO A 39 -2.52 -23.26 1.32
C PRO A 39 -3.90 -23.46 1.95
N LEU A 40 -4.38 -22.51 2.76
CA LEU A 40 -5.73 -22.55 3.33
C LEU A 40 -6.81 -22.30 2.25
N LEU A 41 -6.57 -21.35 1.34
CA LEU A 41 -7.46 -21.14 0.19
C LEU A 41 -7.52 -22.37 -0.71
N MET A 42 -6.39 -23.07 -0.92
CA MET A 42 -6.35 -24.31 -1.70
C MET A 42 -7.23 -25.39 -1.08
N THR A 43 -7.26 -25.50 0.26
CA THR A 43 -8.11 -26.48 0.95
C THR A 43 -9.59 -26.10 0.93
N GLU A 44 -9.93 -24.82 1.07
CA GLU A 44 -11.31 -24.34 1.13
C GLU A 44 -11.98 -24.27 -0.25
N LEU A 45 -11.26 -23.79 -1.26
CA LEU A 45 -11.76 -23.62 -2.62
C LEU A 45 -11.44 -24.81 -3.54
N GLY A 46 -10.69 -25.80 -3.03
CA GLY A 46 -10.40 -27.06 -3.73
C GLY A 46 -9.51 -26.92 -4.98
N PHE A 47 -8.65 -25.90 -5.05
CA PHE A 47 -7.74 -25.70 -6.18
C PHE A 47 -6.32 -26.21 -5.90
N GLY A 48 -5.66 -26.66 -6.96
CA GLY A 48 -4.32 -27.24 -6.92
C GLY A 48 -3.17 -26.23 -6.99
N PRO A 49 -1.91 -26.70 -6.85
CA PRO A 49 -0.73 -25.84 -6.72
C PRO A 49 -0.49 -24.94 -7.95
N VAL A 50 -0.84 -25.42 -9.14
CA VAL A 50 -0.69 -24.64 -10.39
C VAL A 50 -1.61 -23.43 -10.38
N GLN A 51 -2.88 -23.61 -9.98
CA GLN A 51 -3.84 -22.53 -9.86
C GLN A 51 -3.44 -21.53 -8.75
N ALA A 52 -2.85 -22.03 -7.66
CA ALA A 52 -2.28 -21.21 -6.60
C ALA A 52 -1.13 -20.31 -7.11
N GLY A 53 -0.26 -20.88 -7.94
CA GLY A 53 0.82 -20.15 -8.60
C GLY A 53 0.31 -19.06 -9.54
N VAL A 54 -0.70 -19.37 -10.36
CA VAL A 54 -1.36 -18.40 -11.25
C VAL A 54 -2.05 -17.29 -10.45
N LEU A 55 -2.76 -17.63 -9.37
CA LEU A 55 -3.40 -16.66 -8.50
C LEU A 55 -2.38 -15.67 -7.92
N SER A 56 -1.25 -16.20 -7.44
CA SER A 56 -0.16 -15.38 -6.92
C SER A 56 0.44 -14.48 -8.00
N MET A 57 0.73 -15.04 -9.18
CA MET A 57 1.23 -14.28 -10.33
C MET A 57 0.28 -13.11 -10.69
N VAL A 58 -1.01 -13.38 -10.83
CA VAL A 58 -2.01 -12.36 -11.16
C VAL A 58 -2.06 -11.28 -10.08
N PHE A 59 -2.00 -11.66 -8.81
CA PHE A 59 -1.96 -10.72 -7.69
C PHE A 59 -0.75 -9.77 -7.80
N PHE A 60 0.44 -10.31 -8.02
CA PHE A 60 1.67 -9.53 -8.16
C PHE A 60 1.72 -8.64 -9.39
N VAL A 61 1.30 -9.17 -10.54
CA VAL A 61 1.25 -8.41 -11.79
C VAL A 61 0.27 -7.25 -11.63
N THR A 62 -0.89 -7.48 -11.01
CA THR A 62 -1.87 -6.42 -10.72
C THR A 62 -1.27 -5.35 -9.83
N LEU A 63 -0.55 -5.75 -8.76
CA LEU A 63 0.19 -4.84 -7.89
C LEU A 63 1.20 -4.00 -8.70
N GLY A 64 2.06 -4.63 -9.49
CA GLY A 64 3.05 -3.92 -10.30
C GLY A 64 2.43 -2.96 -11.32
N VAL A 65 1.39 -3.40 -12.03
CA VAL A 65 0.67 -2.55 -12.99
C VAL A 65 -0.02 -1.39 -12.30
N SER A 66 -0.53 -1.57 -11.08
CA SER A 66 -1.20 -0.51 -10.31
C SER A 66 -0.25 0.60 -9.84
N CYS A 67 1.05 0.33 -9.72
CA CYS A 67 2.05 1.34 -9.35
C CYS A 67 2.13 2.49 -10.36
N VAL A 68 1.99 2.21 -11.66
CA VAL A 68 2.09 3.22 -12.73
C VAL A 68 0.98 4.28 -12.64
N PRO A 69 -0.32 3.92 -12.64
CA PRO A 69 -1.38 4.90 -12.47
C PRO A 69 -1.37 5.53 -11.08
N ALA A 70 -0.99 4.79 -10.02
CA ALA A 70 -0.89 5.37 -8.67
C ALA A 70 0.18 6.47 -8.60
N GLY A 71 1.33 6.27 -9.25
CA GLY A 71 2.36 7.30 -9.39
C GLY A 71 1.84 8.50 -10.17
N LEU A 72 1.26 8.28 -11.35
CA LEU A 72 0.73 9.36 -12.19
C LEU A 72 -0.37 10.18 -11.49
N LEU A 73 -1.26 9.50 -10.77
CA LEU A 73 -2.30 10.15 -9.97
C LEU A 73 -1.65 10.98 -8.85
N SER A 74 -0.64 10.44 -8.17
CA SER A 74 0.06 11.12 -7.07
C SER A 74 0.79 12.36 -7.55
N ASP A 75 1.38 12.30 -8.75
CA ASP A 75 2.05 13.44 -9.38
C ASP A 75 1.06 14.53 -9.79
N ARG A 76 -0.17 14.15 -10.19
CA ARG A 76 -1.19 15.09 -10.66
C ARG A 76 -2.04 15.72 -9.56
N PHE A 77 -2.46 14.93 -8.56
CA PHE A 77 -3.38 15.36 -7.50
C PHE A 77 -2.70 15.55 -6.15
N GLY A 78 -1.40 15.27 -6.09
CA GLY A 78 -0.62 15.31 -4.86
C GLY A 78 -0.77 14.01 -4.04
N PRO A 79 0.28 13.64 -3.28
CA PRO A 79 0.35 12.36 -2.59
C PRO A 79 -0.71 12.20 -1.49
N THR A 80 -1.12 13.30 -0.85
CA THR A 80 -2.09 13.25 0.26
C THR A 80 -3.51 12.94 -0.24
N GLY A 81 -3.92 13.52 -1.38
CA GLY A 81 -5.26 13.32 -1.93
C GLY A 81 -5.46 11.92 -2.52
N VAL A 82 -4.42 11.40 -3.18
CA VAL A 82 -4.45 10.05 -3.75
C VAL A 82 -4.35 8.99 -2.65
N GLY A 83 -3.52 9.23 -1.62
CA GLY A 83 -3.41 8.34 -0.47
C GLY A 83 -4.73 8.18 0.29
N THR A 84 -5.44 9.28 0.57
CA THR A 84 -6.74 9.21 1.26
C THR A 84 -7.81 8.54 0.40
N ALA A 85 -7.87 8.84 -0.90
CA ALA A 85 -8.79 8.17 -1.82
C ALA A 85 -8.55 6.66 -1.88
N GLY A 86 -7.28 6.23 -1.89
CA GLY A 86 -6.92 4.81 -1.85
C GLY A 86 -7.38 4.12 -0.57
N ILE A 87 -7.18 4.75 0.59
CA ILE A 87 -7.68 4.23 1.86
C ILE A 87 -9.21 4.08 1.84
N VAL A 88 -9.92 5.13 1.40
CA VAL A 88 -11.39 5.10 1.33
C VAL A 88 -11.88 3.98 0.41
N ALA A 89 -11.23 3.79 -0.75
CA ALA A 89 -11.59 2.73 -1.69
C ALA A 89 -11.45 1.33 -1.07
N VAL A 90 -10.37 1.08 -0.32
CA VAL A 90 -10.13 -0.21 0.36
C VAL A 90 -11.17 -0.47 1.47
N PHE A 91 -11.59 0.54 2.22
CA PHE A 91 -12.63 0.37 3.25
C PHE A 91 -14.05 0.28 2.66
N ALA A 92 -14.24 0.67 1.39
CA ALA A 92 -15.52 0.60 0.71
C ALA A 92 -15.75 -0.71 -0.06
N SER A 93 -14.70 -1.51 -0.30
CA SER A 93 -14.74 -2.82 -0.97
C SER A 93 -14.96 -3.97 0.00
#